data_AF-A0AA39VH70-F1
#
_entry.id   AF-A0AA39VH70-F1
#
_cell.length_a   1.000
_cell.length_b   1.000
_cell.length_c   1.000
_cell.angle_alpha   90.00
_cell.angle_beta   90.00
_cell.angle_gamma   90.00
#
_symmetry.space_group_name_H-M   'P 1'
#
loop_
_entity.id
_entity.type
_entity.pdbx_description
1 polymer ?
#
loop_
_entity_poly.entity_id
_entity_poly.type
_entity_poly.pdbx_seq_one_letter_code
_entity_poly.pdbx_strand_id
1 'polypeptide(L)'
;METKAISFGRSLAVPFVQELAKKGLTSVPPRYVHHDQDPPIISLDFCSPQVPVVDMQRLLSEDFTDSELQKLDQACREWGFFQLINHEMSSRLVGKVKLETEEFFKLPMEEKSKYVQQEGDVEGYGNMFVLSDDQKLHWGDRLYFTTSPPHLRKPHLFPNLPPSFRESLEAYSTGLINVAARILRLIGKNLRMDDNEMTLLSEGRQSMTFNYYPPCPQPEQVIGLPPHSDASGITILHEINDVQGLQIKKDGMWIPVKPLPNAFIINIGDALEILSNGTYRSIEHRVTVNSLKERISIATFCSPKMDGEIGPAPSLVTLETPAMFRRISVVDYIKALALQMHGNKGCLEKERIALLTIKPFIINATILYYSDDNNRTIESWVDDRVSNCCDWYRVECNTTTGRVMNLSLSGLLYGSTTILNFSLFQPLEQLQILDLSDNIFEGWVASRGLGNLRNLEFLDLGENLMMISSLQELGGALANLINLKFLDLSGNRMSGSLQQENLRNLKFLDLSSNGMNGSLQELGN
;
A
#
# COMPACT_ATOMS: atom_id res chain seq x y z
N MET A 1 0.03 -2.47 29.43
CA MET A 1 -0.93 -1.77 28.56
C MET A 1 -1.38 -2.78 27.52
N GLU A 2 -2.66 -3.15 27.50
CA GLU A 2 -3.20 -4.05 26.48
C GLU A 2 -3.07 -3.39 25.10
N THR A 3 -2.23 -3.97 24.24
CA THR A 3 -2.16 -3.64 22.82
C THR A 3 -3.50 -3.99 22.20
N LYS A 4 -4.39 -2.99 22.05
CA LYS A 4 -5.61 -3.13 21.25
C LYS A 4 -5.20 -3.67 19.88
N ALA A 5 -5.75 -4.82 19.50
CA ALA A 5 -5.51 -5.44 18.21
C ALA A 5 -5.79 -4.41 17.10
N ILE A 6 -4.81 -4.19 16.23
CA ILE A 6 -4.97 -3.36 15.04
C ILE A 6 -5.95 -4.10 14.13
N SER A 7 -7.13 -3.51 13.91
CA SER A 7 -8.13 -4.03 12.97
C SER A 7 -7.79 -3.52 11.57
N PHE A 8 -7.48 -4.44 10.66
CA PHE A 8 -7.06 -4.15 9.27
C PHE A 8 -8.24 -4.08 8.29
N GLY A 9 -9.48 -3.95 8.79
CA GLY A 9 -10.69 -3.94 7.97
C GLY A 9 -11.09 -5.33 7.46
N ARG A 10 -12.15 -5.37 6.65
CA ARG A 10 -12.75 -6.62 6.13
C ARG A 10 -12.13 -7.00 4.78
N SER A 11 -11.54 -8.19 4.69
CA SER A 11 -11.21 -8.82 3.41
C SER A 11 -12.45 -9.51 2.85
N LEU A 12 -12.81 -9.26 1.59
CA LEU A 12 -13.89 -9.96 0.91
C LEU A 12 -13.48 -11.42 0.68
N ALA A 13 -14.40 -12.34 0.94
CA ALA A 13 -14.16 -13.75 0.67
C ALA A 13 -14.03 -13.97 -0.84
N VAL A 14 -12.93 -14.58 -1.25
CA VAL A 14 -12.67 -14.98 -2.64
C VAL A 14 -12.52 -16.49 -2.76
N PRO A 15 -12.83 -17.08 -3.91
CA PRO A 15 -12.61 -18.51 -4.11
C PRO A 15 -11.14 -18.90 -3.92
N PHE A 16 -10.90 -20.04 -3.29
CA PHE A 16 -9.55 -20.61 -3.18
C PHE A 16 -9.06 -21.08 -4.55
N VAL A 17 -7.86 -20.66 -4.94
CA VAL A 17 -7.30 -20.94 -6.26
C VAL A 17 -7.04 -22.43 -6.45
N GLN A 18 -6.68 -23.14 -5.37
CA GLN A 18 -6.52 -24.60 -5.38
C GLN A 18 -7.81 -25.32 -5.77
N GLU A 19 -8.97 -24.85 -5.31
CA GLU A 19 -10.28 -25.40 -5.69
C GLU A 19 -10.70 -25.00 -7.10
N LEU A 20 -10.32 -23.78 -7.54
CA LEU A 20 -10.52 -23.37 -8.93
C LEU A 20 -9.72 -24.23 -9.90
N ALA A 21 -8.46 -24.53 -9.58
CA ALA A 21 -7.58 -25.35 -10.42
C ALA A 21 -8.11 -26.79 -10.59
N LYS A 22 -8.77 -27.36 -9.57
CA LYS A 22 -9.40 -28.69 -9.65
C LYS A 22 -10.56 -28.77 -10.65
N LYS A 23 -11.17 -27.64 -11.04
CA LYS A 23 -12.32 -27.60 -11.95
C LYS A 23 -11.96 -27.81 -13.42
N GLY A 24 -10.67 -27.99 -13.76
CA GLY A 24 -10.24 -28.22 -15.14
C GLY A 24 -10.51 -27.04 -16.07
N LEU A 25 -10.23 -25.82 -15.59
CA LEU A 25 -10.48 -24.59 -16.34
C LEU A 25 -9.65 -24.55 -17.64
N THR A 26 -10.28 -24.21 -18.76
CA THR A 26 -9.59 -23.93 -20.03
C THR A 26 -9.07 -22.50 -20.12
N SER A 27 -9.67 -21.58 -19.37
CA SER A 27 -9.27 -20.17 -19.29
C SER A 27 -9.32 -19.65 -17.85
N VAL A 28 -8.41 -18.74 -17.50
CA VAL A 28 -8.38 -18.11 -16.17
C VAL A 28 -9.53 -17.09 -16.02
N PRO A 29 -10.14 -16.95 -14.83
CA PRO A 29 -11.19 -15.95 -14.65
C PRO A 29 -10.65 -14.51 -14.81
N PRO A 30 -11.43 -13.56 -15.35
CA PRO A 30 -10.96 -12.19 -15.67
C PRO A 30 -10.32 -11.43 -14.49
N ARG A 31 -10.72 -11.78 -13.27
CA ARG A 31 -10.20 -11.17 -12.03
C ARG A 31 -8.74 -11.54 -11.74
N TYR A 32 -8.22 -12.61 -12.34
CA TYR A 32 -6.81 -13.02 -12.20
C TYR A 32 -5.94 -12.57 -13.38
N VAL A 33 -6.55 -12.01 -14.44
CA VAL A 33 -5.82 -11.58 -15.65
C VAL A 33 -5.17 -10.22 -15.43
N HIS A 34 -3.86 -10.16 -15.64
CA HIS A 34 -3.04 -8.94 -15.58
C HIS A 34 -2.51 -8.61 -16.98
N HIS A 35 -2.98 -7.51 -17.59
CA HIS A 35 -2.58 -7.12 -18.96
C HIS A 35 -1.30 -6.28 -19.03
N ASP A 36 -0.92 -5.64 -17.92
CA ASP A 36 0.18 -4.66 -17.86
C ASP A 36 1.45 -5.23 -17.19
N GLN A 37 1.63 -6.56 -17.18
CA GLN A 37 2.81 -7.18 -16.56
C GLN A 37 3.90 -7.52 -17.56
N ASP A 38 5.15 -7.28 -17.16
CA ASP A 38 6.31 -7.80 -17.88
C ASP A 38 6.17 -9.32 -18.03
N PRO A 39 6.34 -9.87 -19.24
CA PRO A 39 6.22 -11.31 -19.46
C PRO A 39 7.17 -12.08 -18.53
N PRO A 40 6.78 -13.29 -18.07
CA PRO A 40 7.62 -14.08 -17.20
C PRO A 40 8.90 -14.50 -17.92
N ILE A 41 10.05 -14.20 -17.33
CA ILE A 41 11.36 -14.66 -17.82
C ILE A 41 11.59 -16.10 -17.35
N ILE A 42 11.50 -17.05 -18.28
CA ILE A 42 11.54 -18.50 -18.00
C ILE A 42 12.99 -19.00 -17.80
N SER A 43 13.96 -18.38 -18.46
CA SER A 43 15.38 -18.65 -18.32
C SER A 43 16.17 -17.43 -18.76
N LEU A 44 17.27 -17.14 -18.05
CA LEU A 44 18.29 -16.23 -18.53
C LEU A 44 19.47 -17.05 -19.11
N ASP A 45 20.32 -16.42 -19.92
CA ASP A 45 21.53 -17.04 -20.48
C ASP A 45 22.51 -17.47 -19.37
N PHE A 46 23.40 -18.44 -19.65
CA PHE A 46 24.41 -18.94 -18.69
C PHE A 46 25.32 -17.85 -18.08
N CYS A 47 25.45 -16.69 -18.73
CA CYS A 47 26.22 -15.53 -18.23
C CYS A 47 25.41 -14.61 -17.30
N SER A 48 24.17 -14.96 -16.98
CA SER A 48 23.30 -14.06 -16.23
C SER A 48 23.64 -14.08 -14.75
N PRO A 49 23.60 -12.91 -14.10
CA PRO A 49 24.02 -12.79 -12.72
C PRO A 49 23.08 -13.62 -11.83
N GLN A 50 23.67 -14.40 -10.91
CA GLN A 50 22.93 -15.26 -9.99
C GLN A 50 22.99 -14.70 -8.57
N VAL A 51 21.93 -14.98 -7.81
CA VAL A 51 21.85 -14.62 -6.38
C VAL A 51 23.06 -15.19 -5.64
N PRO A 52 23.83 -14.37 -4.90
CA PRO A 52 25.00 -14.82 -4.15
C PRO A 52 24.67 -15.94 -3.16
N VAL A 53 25.64 -16.82 -2.92
CA VAL A 53 25.53 -17.89 -1.93
C VAL A 53 26.40 -17.55 -0.73
N VAL A 54 25.87 -17.60 0.48
CA VAL A 54 26.59 -17.35 1.73
C VAL A 54 26.61 -18.63 2.56
N ASP A 55 27.78 -19.00 3.08
CA ASP A 55 27.96 -20.18 3.92
C ASP A 55 27.96 -19.83 5.41
N MET A 56 26.94 -20.30 6.14
CA MET A 56 26.80 -20.01 7.56
C MET A 56 27.93 -20.60 8.41
N GLN A 57 28.46 -21.78 8.08
CA GLN A 57 29.56 -22.37 8.84
C GLN A 57 30.85 -21.57 8.67
N ARG A 58 31.09 -21.05 7.46
CA ARG A 58 32.25 -20.17 7.20
C ARG A 58 32.13 -18.82 7.90
N LEU A 59 30.92 -18.27 8.01
CA LEU A 59 30.65 -17.07 8.81
C LEU A 59 30.93 -17.25 10.31
N LEU A 60 30.91 -18.49 10.79
CA LEU A 60 31.15 -18.84 12.20
C LEU A 60 32.57 -19.38 12.46
N SER A 61 33.35 -19.60 11.40
CA SER A 61 34.71 -20.13 11.47
C SER A 61 35.73 -19.01 11.56
N GLU A 62 36.65 -19.06 12.53
CA GLU A 62 37.70 -18.04 12.71
C GLU A 62 38.58 -17.85 11.46
N ASP A 63 38.80 -18.91 10.69
CA ASP A 63 39.69 -18.90 9.52
C ASP A 63 39.10 -18.18 8.29
N PHE A 64 37.77 -18.19 8.14
CA PHE A 64 37.08 -17.69 6.94
C PHE A 64 36.16 -16.52 7.21
N THR A 65 35.94 -16.16 8.49
CA THR A 65 34.96 -15.17 8.93
C THR A 65 35.07 -13.90 8.09
N ASP A 66 36.23 -13.28 7.96
CA ASP A 66 36.36 -11.98 7.29
C ASP A 66 35.99 -12.03 5.80
N SER A 67 36.40 -13.08 5.09
CA SER A 67 36.12 -13.24 3.66
C SER A 67 34.63 -13.51 3.39
N GLU A 68 34.00 -14.38 4.18
CA GLU A 68 32.58 -14.72 4.01
C GLU A 68 31.69 -13.57 4.53
N LEU A 69 32.16 -12.83 5.54
CA LEU A 69 31.50 -11.65 6.07
C LEU A 69 31.49 -10.50 5.05
N GLN A 70 32.57 -10.31 4.29
CA GLN A 70 32.60 -9.39 3.15
C GLN A 70 31.63 -9.80 2.05
N LYS A 71 31.52 -11.10 1.77
CA LYS A 71 30.56 -11.64 0.80
C LYS A 71 29.12 -11.39 1.23
N LEU A 72 28.82 -11.52 2.53
CA LEU A 72 27.51 -11.17 3.10
C LEU A 72 27.23 -9.67 2.94
N ASP A 73 28.18 -8.79 3.26
CA ASP A 73 28.04 -7.34 3.06
C ASP A 73 27.73 -6.99 1.61
N GLN A 74 28.48 -7.56 0.66
CA GLN A 74 28.28 -7.35 -0.78
C GLN A 74 26.90 -7.85 -1.23
N ALA A 75 26.47 -9.03 -0.79
CA ALA A 75 25.16 -9.55 -1.13
C ALA A 75 24.02 -8.64 -0.60
N CYS A 76 24.13 -8.13 0.63
CA CYS A 76 23.15 -7.22 1.20
C CYS A 76 23.10 -5.86 0.47
N ARG A 77 24.25 -5.31 0.04
CA ARG A 77 24.35 -4.01 -0.66
C ARG A 77 23.90 -4.08 -2.12
N GLU A 78 24.38 -5.07 -2.87
CA GLU A 78 24.24 -5.10 -4.33
C GLU A 78 23.04 -5.93 -4.80
N TRP A 79 22.57 -6.85 -3.97
CA TRP A 79 21.51 -7.80 -4.32
C TRP A 79 20.30 -7.73 -3.42
N GLY A 80 20.45 -7.34 -2.15
CA GLY A 80 19.40 -7.45 -1.14
C GLY A 80 18.87 -8.88 -0.93
N PHE A 81 19.53 -9.88 -1.53
CA PHE A 81 19.14 -11.28 -1.61
C PHE A 81 20.40 -12.15 -1.59
N PHE A 82 20.33 -13.29 -0.90
CA PHE A 82 21.35 -14.34 -0.94
C PHE A 82 20.76 -15.70 -0.59
N GLN A 83 21.43 -16.78 -1.00
CA GLN A 83 21.12 -18.14 -0.57
C GLN A 83 22.03 -18.54 0.58
N LEU A 84 21.46 -18.92 1.72
CA LEU A 84 22.19 -19.38 2.89
C LEU A 84 22.27 -20.91 2.90
N ILE A 85 23.49 -21.44 2.84
CA ILE A 85 23.79 -22.87 2.98
C ILE A 85 24.43 -23.17 4.33
N ASN A 86 24.48 -24.45 4.70
CA ASN A 86 25.11 -24.91 5.94
C ASN A 86 24.57 -24.19 7.19
N HIS A 87 23.31 -23.77 7.15
CA HIS A 87 22.59 -22.93 8.12
C HIS A 87 22.32 -23.59 9.49
N GLU A 88 23.04 -24.66 9.83
CA GLU A 88 22.99 -25.42 11.11
C GLU A 88 21.66 -26.10 11.48
N MET A 89 20.55 -25.80 10.79
CA MET A 89 19.28 -26.51 11.00
C MET A 89 19.37 -28.00 10.62
N SER A 90 18.77 -28.85 11.46
CA SER A 90 18.70 -30.29 11.20
C SER A 90 17.97 -30.59 9.89
N SER A 91 18.65 -31.28 8.97
CA SER A 91 18.05 -31.73 7.71
C SER A 91 16.81 -32.60 7.92
N ARG A 92 16.78 -33.39 9.00
CA ARG A 92 15.60 -34.18 9.39
C ARG A 92 14.41 -33.28 9.75
N LEU A 93 14.64 -32.21 10.50
CA LEU A 93 13.59 -31.26 10.87
C LEU A 93 13.07 -30.51 9.64
N VAL A 94 13.99 -29.97 8.82
CA VAL A 94 13.67 -29.26 7.57
C VAL A 94 12.87 -30.17 6.64
N GLY A 95 13.29 -31.42 6.45
CA GLY A 95 12.58 -32.40 5.64
C GLY A 95 11.20 -32.78 6.21
N LYS A 96 11.08 -32.90 7.54
CA LYS A 96 9.78 -33.17 8.20
C LYS A 96 8.79 -32.03 7.96
N VAL A 97 9.21 -30.78 8.13
CA VAL A 97 8.36 -29.60 7.87
C VAL A 97 7.96 -29.51 6.40
N LYS A 98 8.84 -29.86 5.45
CA LYS A 98 8.49 -29.95 4.03
C LYS A 98 7.33 -30.92 3.81
N LEU A 99 7.47 -32.15 4.29
CA LEU A 99 6.46 -33.19 4.15
C LEU A 99 5.13 -32.80 4.78
N GLU A 100 5.14 -32.33 6.04
CA GLU A 100 3.92 -31.95 6.76
C GLU A 100 3.23 -30.72 6.13
N THR A 101 3.99 -29.81 5.51
CA THR A 101 3.44 -28.69 4.75
C THR A 101 2.74 -29.17 3.47
N GLU A 102 3.35 -30.08 2.72
CA GLU A 102 2.70 -30.68 1.54
C GLU A 102 1.43 -31.46 1.92
N GLU A 103 1.48 -32.22 3.02
CA GLU A 103 0.33 -32.94 3.57
C GLU A 103 -0.79 -31.98 3.98
N PHE A 104 -0.46 -30.86 4.63
CA PHE A 104 -1.43 -29.84 5.00
C PHE A 104 -2.20 -29.30 3.78
N PHE A 105 -1.51 -28.95 2.69
CA PHE A 105 -2.18 -28.45 1.49
C PHE A 105 -2.99 -29.52 0.74
N LYS A 106 -2.66 -30.80 0.93
CA LYS A 106 -3.43 -31.95 0.42
C LYS A 106 -4.69 -32.25 1.24
N LEU A 107 -4.85 -31.67 2.44
CA LEU A 107 -6.06 -31.85 3.23
C LEU A 107 -7.32 -31.37 2.48
N PRO A 108 -8.49 -31.99 2.77
CA PRO A 108 -9.78 -31.50 2.29
C PRO A 108 -10.03 -30.05 2.70
N MET A 109 -10.86 -29.34 1.93
CA MET A 109 -11.17 -27.95 2.23
C MET A 109 -11.91 -27.77 3.55
N GLU A 110 -12.68 -28.78 3.97
CA GLU A 110 -13.36 -28.81 5.26
C GLU A 110 -12.37 -28.73 6.42
N GLU A 111 -11.22 -29.38 6.29
CA GLU A 111 -10.16 -29.34 7.30
C GLU A 111 -9.40 -28.01 7.25
N LYS A 112 -9.08 -27.50 6.04
CA LYS A 112 -8.42 -26.20 5.88
C LYS A 112 -9.31 -25.01 6.28
N SER A 113 -10.63 -25.15 6.15
CA SER A 113 -11.60 -24.10 6.52
C SER A 113 -11.55 -23.73 8.00
N LYS A 114 -11.06 -24.62 8.87
CA LYS A 114 -10.87 -24.36 10.31
C LYS A 114 -9.86 -23.24 10.58
N TYR A 115 -8.99 -22.97 9.61
CA TYR A 115 -7.95 -21.96 9.71
C TYR A 115 -8.28 -20.69 8.93
N VAL A 116 -9.45 -20.59 8.30
CA VAL A 116 -9.80 -19.43 7.45
C VAL A 116 -9.82 -18.14 8.25
N GLN A 117 -9.37 -17.06 7.60
CA GLN A 117 -9.37 -15.70 8.16
C GLN A 117 -10.75 -15.34 8.72
N GLN A 118 -10.77 -14.78 9.94
CA GLN A 118 -11.97 -14.28 10.58
C GLN A 118 -12.22 -12.82 10.21
N GLU A 119 -13.45 -12.34 10.36
CA GLU A 119 -13.77 -10.94 10.04
C GLU A 119 -12.94 -9.97 10.88
N GLY A 120 -12.24 -9.04 10.21
CA GLY A 120 -11.32 -8.08 10.85
C GLY A 120 -9.92 -8.61 11.16
N ASP A 121 -9.62 -9.87 10.82
CA ASP A 121 -8.30 -10.49 10.96
C ASP A 121 -7.66 -10.79 9.60
N VAL A 122 -6.35 -10.63 9.53
CA VAL A 122 -5.53 -10.94 8.34
C VAL A 122 -4.81 -12.27 8.48
N GLU A 123 -4.73 -12.82 9.70
CA GLU A 123 -4.16 -14.14 9.97
C GLU A 123 -5.18 -15.25 9.67
N GLY A 124 -4.70 -16.33 9.06
CA GLY A 124 -5.48 -17.49 8.66
C GLY A 124 -5.21 -17.91 7.21
N TYR A 125 -6.04 -18.85 6.75
CA TYR A 125 -6.07 -19.37 5.40
C TYR A 125 -6.94 -18.47 4.53
N GLY A 126 -6.36 -17.91 3.47
CA GLY A 126 -7.06 -16.99 2.58
C GLY A 126 -6.17 -15.89 2.03
N ASN A 127 -6.72 -15.12 1.10
CA ASN A 127 -6.01 -14.00 0.50
C ASN A 127 -6.16 -12.75 1.35
N MET A 128 -5.03 -12.18 1.77
CA MET A 128 -5.02 -10.93 2.51
C MET A 128 -5.44 -9.77 1.61
N PHE A 129 -6.19 -8.82 2.18
CA PHE A 129 -6.50 -7.51 1.59
C PHE A 129 -7.25 -7.57 0.25
N VAL A 130 -8.33 -8.35 0.16
CA VAL A 130 -9.30 -8.23 -0.93
C VAL A 130 -10.36 -7.19 -0.54
N LEU A 131 -10.35 -6.03 -1.19
CA LEU A 131 -11.09 -4.84 -0.75
C LEU A 131 -12.29 -4.52 -1.63
N SER A 132 -12.30 -5.00 -2.87
CA SER A 132 -13.38 -4.76 -3.82
C SER A 132 -13.55 -5.91 -4.80
N ASP A 133 -14.74 -6.02 -5.40
CA ASP A 133 -15.07 -7.07 -6.35
C ASP A 133 -14.34 -6.93 -7.69
N ASP A 134 -13.90 -5.72 -8.04
CA ASP A 134 -13.12 -5.40 -9.24
C ASP A 134 -11.60 -5.52 -9.04
N GLN A 135 -11.12 -5.64 -7.79
CA GLN A 135 -9.70 -5.83 -7.49
C GLN A 135 -9.17 -7.08 -8.18
N LYS A 136 -8.03 -6.92 -8.87
CA LYS A 136 -7.29 -8.03 -9.45
C LYS A 136 -6.71 -8.93 -8.37
N LEU A 137 -6.93 -10.23 -8.51
CA LEU A 137 -6.43 -11.25 -7.61
C LEU A 137 -5.15 -11.86 -8.16
N HIS A 138 -4.42 -12.52 -7.28
CA HIS A 138 -3.22 -13.27 -7.62
C HIS A 138 -3.51 -14.78 -7.51
N TRP A 139 -2.76 -15.57 -8.27
CA TRP A 139 -2.97 -16.99 -8.47
C TRP A 139 -2.27 -17.82 -7.40
N GLY A 140 -2.81 -17.81 -6.18
CA GLY A 140 -2.29 -18.61 -5.08
C GLY A 140 -3.21 -18.56 -3.86
N ASP A 141 -3.05 -19.57 -3.01
CA ASP A 141 -3.64 -19.60 -1.68
C ASP A 141 -2.53 -19.53 -0.63
N ARG A 142 -2.84 -19.00 0.55
CA ARG A 142 -1.86 -18.88 1.62
C ARG A 142 -2.45 -19.14 3.00
N LEU A 143 -1.62 -19.64 3.89
CA LEU A 143 -1.87 -19.67 5.33
C LEU A 143 -0.85 -18.75 6.00
N TYR A 144 -1.32 -17.69 6.65
CA TYR A 144 -0.48 -16.71 7.35
C TYR A 144 -0.80 -16.68 8.85
N PHE A 145 0.22 -16.70 9.70
CA PHE A 145 0.06 -16.47 11.13
C PHE A 145 1.35 -16.03 11.81
N THR A 146 1.20 -15.39 12.96
CA THR A 146 2.28 -15.06 13.88
C THR A 146 2.78 -16.32 14.60
N THR A 147 4.08 -16.58 14.58
CA THR A 147 4.72 -17.72 15.25
C THR A 147 5.46 -17.33 16.52
N SER A 148 6.01 -16.12 16.61
CA SER A 148 6.72 -15.66 17.80
C SER A 148 6.55 -14.16 18.00
N PRO A 149 6.46 -13.67 19.25
CA PRO A 149 6.39 -14.42 20.51
C PRO A 149 5.06 -15.17 20.74
N PRO A 150 5.02 -16.22 21.60
CA PRO A 150 3.83 -17.06 21.79
C PRO A 150 2.56 -16.31 22.22
N HIS A 151 2.67 -15.22 22.98
CA HIS A 151 1.54 -14.45 23.45
C HIS A 151 0.80 -13.67 22.33
N LEU A 152 1.42 -13.51 21.15
CA LEU A 152 0.77 -12.93 19.97
C LEU A 152 0.08 -13.97 19.09
N ARG A 153 0.23 -15.27 19.38
CA ARG A 153 -0.38 -16.34 18.58
C ARG A 153 -1.89 -16.34 18.77
N LYS A 154 -2.62 -16.43 17.66
CA LYS A 154 -4.07 -16.58 17.68
C LYS A 154 -4.46 -17.98 18.16
N PRO A 155 -5.36 -18.11 19.17
CA PRO A 155 -5.74 -19.41 19.73
C PRO A 155 -6.31 -20.41 18.72
N HIS A 156 -6.96 -19.91 17.66
CA HIS A 156 -7.65 -20.74 16.68
C HIS A 156 -6.75 -21.21 15.52
N LEU A 157 -5.51 -20.67 15.39
CA LEU A 157 -4.59 -20.95 14.29
C LEU A 157 -3.51 -21.95 14.72
N PHE A 158 -2.34 -21.45 15.10
CA PHE A 158 -1.16 -22.25 15.43
C PHE A 158 -1.45 -23.38 16.44
N PRO A 159 -2.18 -23.16 17.55
CA PRO A 159 -2.45 -24.22 18.52
C PRO A 159 -3.32 -25.36 17.98
N ASN A 160 -4.12 -25.10 16.94
CA ASN A 160 -5.04 -26.06 16.33
C ASN A 160 -4.43 -26.79 15.13
N LEU A 161 -3.17 -26.54 14.77
CA LEU A 161 -2.48 -27.32 13.75
C LEU A 161 -2.41 -28.81 14.18
N PRO A 162 -2.37 -29.77 13.22
CA PRO A 162 -2.16 -31.17 13.53
C PRO A 162 -0.98 -31.36 14.51
N PRO A 163 -1.10 -32.18 15.57
CA PRO A 163 -0.12 -32.20 16.67
C PRO A 163 1.33 -32.40 16.22
N SER A 164 1.59 -33.33 15.30
CA SER A 164 2.93 -33.56 14.75
C SER A 164 3.46 -32.33 13.99
N PHE A 165 2.61 -31.69 13.19
CA PHE A 165 2.99 -30.50 12.43
C PHE A 165 3.24 -29.30 13.34
N ARG A 166 2.40 -29.10 14.36
CA ARG A 166 2.58 -28.07 15.38
C ARG A 166 3.93 -28.20 16.10
N GLU A 167 4.28 -29.41 16.54
CA GLU A 167 5.56 -29.68 17.21
C GLU A 167 6.77 -29.45 16.30
N SER A 168 6.72 -29.95 15.06
CA SER A 168 7.78 -29.68 14.08
C SER A 168 7.92 -28.19 13.81
N LEU A 169 6.80 -27.48 13.65
CA LEU A 169 6.79 -26.06 13.31
C LEU A 169 7.28 -25.19 14.47
N GLU A 170 7.02 -25.57 15.71
CA GLU A 170 7.57 -24.92 16.91
C GLU A 170 9.10 -25.00 16.93
N ALA A 171 9.65 -26.20 16.70
CA ALA A 171 11.10 -26.42 16.62
C ALA A 171 11.73 -25.68 15.43
N TYR A 172 11.04 -25.67 14.28
CA TYR A 172 11.46 -24.98 13.07
C TYR A 172 11.46 -23.46 13.24
N SER A 173 10.40 -22.90 13.83
CA SER A 173 10.30 -21.48 14.20
C SER A 173 11.45 -21.05 15.10
N THR A 174 11.74 -21.82 16.16
CA THR A 174 12.86 -21.57 17.07
C THR A 174 14.21 -21.63 16.35
N GLY A 175 14.41 -22.62 15.49
CA GLY A 175 15.61 -22.74 14.67
C GLY A 175 15.83 -21.55 13.75
N LEU A 176 14.77 -21.08 13.08
CA LEU A 176 14.84 -19.90 12.20
C LEU A 176 15.06 -18.60 12.95
N ILE A 177 14.53 -18.44 14.18
CA ILE A 177 14.84 -17.27 15.03
C ILE A 177 16.35 -17.23 15.31
N ASN A 178 16.96 -18.37 15.62
CA ASN A 178 18.40 -18.44 15.88
C ASN A 178 19.23 -18.12 14.62
N VAL A 179 18.82 -18.63 13.45
CA VAL A 179 19.47 -18.31 12.17
C VAL A 179 19.36 -16.81 11.89
N ALA A 180 18.16 -16.23 12.00
CA ALA A 180 17.90 -14.82 11.79
C ALA A 180 18.74 -13.94 12.72
N ALA A 181 18.75 -14.23 14.02
CA ALA A 181 19.50 -13.47 15.01
C ALA A 181 21.01 -13.46 14.72
N ARG A 182 21.58 -14.59 14.29
CA ARG A 182 23.00 -14.68 13.92
C ARG A 182 23.31 -13.85 12.67
N ILE A 183 22.49 -13.95 11.63
CA ILE A 183 22.66 -13.15 10.40
C ILE A 183 22.54 -11.66 10.70
N LEU A 184 21.51 -11.25 11.44
CA LEU A 184 21.31 -9.84 11.83
C LEU A 184 22.48 -9.29 12.65
N ARG A 185 23.05 -10.08 13.57
CA ARG A 185 24.25 -9.68 14.32
C ARG A 185 25.47 -9.48 13.41
N LEU A 186 25.69 -10.36 12.44
CA LEU A 186 26.80 -10.22 11.49
C LEU A 186 26.59 -9.03 10.55
N ILE A 187 25.35 -8.76 10.14
CA ILE A 187 24.95 -7.55 9.43
C ILE A 187 25.26 -6.30 10.25
N GLY A 188 24.91 -6.28 11.54
CA GLY A 188 25.23 -5.18 12.45
C GLY A 188 26.75 -4.93 12.53
N LYS A 189 27.53 -6.00 12.67
CA LYS A 189 29.01 -5.94 12.64
C LYS A 189 29.55 -5.31 11.35
N ASN A 190 29.02 -5.69 10.19
CA ASN A 190 29.44 -5.13 8.89
C ASN A 190 29.12 -3.64 8.75
N LEU A 191 27.95 -3.24 9.25
CA LEU A 191 27.53 -1.85 9.26
C LEU A 191 28.27 -1.03 10.33
N ARG A 192 28.99 -1.68 11.26
CA ARG A 192 29.55 -1.06 12.49
C ARG A 192 28.45 -0.41 13.34
N MET A 193 27.29 -1.05 13.36
CA MET A 193 26.13 -0.66 14.14
C MET A 193 26.31 -1.06 15.60
N ASP A 194 25.69 -0.32 16.53
CA ASP A 194 25.65 -0.74 17.93
C ASP A 194 24.78 -1.99 18.09
N ASP A 195 25.24 -2.95 18.90
CA ASP A 195 24.55 -4.23 19.09
C ASP A 195 23.12 -4.04 19.64
N ASN A 196 22.86 -2.99 20.43
CA ASN A 196 21.54 -2.73 21.00
C ASN A 196 20.53 -2.26 19.93
N GLU A 197 20.98 -1.59 18.88
CA GLU A 197 20.12 -1.09 17.80
C GLU A 197 19.53 -2.24 16.98
N MET A 198 20.30 -3.33 16.80
CA MET A 198 19.85 -4.52 16.07
C MET A 198 18.80 -5.35 16.82
N THR A 199 18.67 -5.16 18.14
CA THR A 199 17.65 -5.86 18.96
C THR A 199 16.22 -5.56 18.53
N LEU A 200 16.00 -4.42 17.84
CA LEU A 200 14.72 -4.08 17.23
C LEU A 200 14.23 -5.18 16.29
N LEU A 201 15.14 -5.81 15.54
CA LEU A 201 14.84 -6.87 14.57
C LEU A 201 15.11 -8.27 15.12
N SER A 202 16.22 -8.49 15.84
CA SER A 202 16.61 -9.83 16.31
C SER A 202 15.71 -10.40 17.41
N GLU A 203 15.04 -9.53 18.17
CA GLU A 203 14.07 -9.88 19.21
C GLU A 203 12.65 -9.42 18.85
N GLY A 204 12.41 -9.17 17.56
CA GLY A 204 11.12 -8.71 17.04
C GLY A 204 10.07 -9.81 16.90
N ARG A 205 9.06 -9.55 16.05
CA ARG A 205 7.97 -10.50 15.78
C ARG A 205 8.36 -11.43 14.63
N GLN A 206 8.15 -12.73 14.81
CA GLN A 206 8.21 -13.72 13.72
C GLN A 206 6.81 -14.08 13.26
N SER A 207 6.60 -14.07 11.94
CA SER A 207 5.40 -14.61 11.31
C SER A 207 5.76 -15.47 10.12
N MET A 208 4.87 -16.39 9.75
CA MET A 208 5.10 -17.31 8.63
C MET A 208 3.93 -17.26 7.66
N THR A 209 4.23 -17.24 6.37
CA THR A 209 3.26 -17.46 5.30
C THR A 209 3.63 -18.73 4.54
N PHE A 210 2.72 -19.70 4.54
CA PHE A 210 2.77 -20.88 3.70
C PHE A 210 2.02 -20.57 2.42
N ASN A 211 2.71 -20.60 1.29
CA ASN A 211 2.15 -20.24 0.00
C ASN A 211 1.98 -21.49 -0.86
N TYR A 212 0.83 -21.60 -1.52
CA TYR A 212 0.51 -22.65 -2.46
C TYR A 212 0.05 -22.03 -3.78
N TYR A 213 0.81 -22.27 -4.84
CA TYR A 213 0.53 -21.78 -6.18
C TYR A 213 0.14 -22.97 -7.07
N PRO A 214 -1.15 -23.20 -7.34
CA PRO A 214 -1.58 -24.32 -8.18
C PRO A 214 -1.14 -24.14 -9.65
N PRO A 215 -1.09 -25.23 -10.45
CA PRO A 215 -0.92 -25.11 -11.89
C PRO A 215 -1.98 -24.19 -12.51
N CYS A 216 -1.56 -23.35 -13.45
CA CYS A 216 -2.42 -22.40 -14.15
C CYS A 216 -2.51 -22.75 -15.65
N PRO A 217 -3.71 -22.78 -16.27
CA PRO A 217 -3.83 -23.05 -17.71
C PRO A 217 -3.26 -21.93 -18.60
N GLN A 218 -3.20 -20.70 -18.09
CA GLN A 218 -2.69 -19.51 -18.81
C GLN A 218 -1.70 -18.75 -17.90
N PRO A 219 -0.54 -19.35 -17.58
CA PRO A 219 0.41 -18.79 -16.61
C PRO A 219 0.99 -17.44 -17.05
N GLU A 220 1.00 -17.14 -18.35
CA GLU A 220 1.45 -15.87 -18.93
C GLU A 220 0.50 -14.69 -18.67
N GLN A 221 -0.75 -14.96 -18.26
CA GLN A 221 -1.77 -13.92 -18.01
C GLN A 221 -2.00 -13.63 -16.53
N VAL A 222 -1.38 -14.40 -15.63
CA VAL A 222 -1.60 -14.29 -14.18
C VAL A 222 -0.28 -14.14 -13.45
N ILE A 223 -0.36 -13.68 -12.20
CA ILE A 223 0.80 -13.64 -11.31
C ILE A 223 0.49 -14.41 -10.03
N GLY A 224 1.47 -15.15 -9.50
CA GLY A 224 1.33 -15.83 -8.22
C GLY A 224 1.37 -14.84 -7.06
N LEU A 225 2.34 -13.94 -7.08
CA LEU A 225 2.45 -12.82 -6.14
C LEU A 225 2.99 -11.58 -6.90
N PRO A 226 2.30 -10.43 -6.86
CA PRO A 226 2.69 -9.24 -7.63
C PRO A 226 4.05 -8.69 -7.18
N PRO A 227 4.69 -7.83 -8.00
CA PRO A 227 5.88 -7.08 -7.61
C PRO A 227 5.68 -6.33 -6.28
N HIS A 228 6.58 -6.57 -5.32
CA HIS A 228 6.59 -5.92 -4.00
C HIS A 228 7.99 -6.00 -3.37
N SER A 229 8.26 -5.16 -2.38
CA SER A 229 9.33 -5.35 -1.38
C SER A 229 8.75 -5.87 -0.08
N ASP A 230 9.57 -6.49 0.75
CA ASP A 230 9.13 -7.03 2.03
C ASP A 230 9.21 -5.98 3.13
N ALA A 231 8.10 -5.76 3.83
CA ALA A 231 8.04 -4.84 4.98
C ALA A 231 8.86 -5.29 6.22
N SER A 232 9.36 -6.52 6.24
CA SER A 232 10.08 -7.11 7.37
C SER A 232 11.49 -6.49 7.53
N GLY A 233 12.25 -6.94 8.53
CA GLY A 233 13.69 -6.67 8.59
C GLY A 233 14.46 -7.62 7.66
N ILE A 234 14.26 -8.92 7.85
CA ILE A 234 14.68 -9.94 6.90
C ILE A 234 13.58 -10.97 6.72
N THR A 235 13.55 -11.58 5.54
CA THR A 235 12.69 -12.72 5.24
C THR A 235 13.55 -13.94 4.94
N ILE A 236 13.17 -15.09 5.50
CA ILE A 236 13.77 -16.39 5.24
C ILE A 236 12.77 -17.23 4.47
N LEU A 237 13.02 -17.41 3.17
CA LEU A 237 12.21 -18.20 2.26
C LEU A 237 12.76 -19.62 2.16
N HIS A 238 11.87 -20.58 2.36
CA HIS A 238 12.14 -22.01 2.20
C HIS A 238 11.26 -22.59 1.10
N GLU A 239 11.91 -23.08 0.05
CA GLU A 239 11.26 -23.74 -1.09
C GLU A 239 10.98 -25.21 -0.73
N ILE A 240 9.70 -25.58 -0.73
CA ILE A 240 9.27 -26.90 -0.25
C ILE A 240 9.47 -27.96 -1.34
N ASN A 241 9.20 -27.58 -2.59
CA ASN A 241 9.41 -28.43 -3.77
C ASN A 241 10.33 -27.75 -4.80
N ASP A 242 10.75 -28.50 -5.82
CA ASP A 242 11.75 -28.04 -6.80
C ASP A 242 11.16 -27.17 -7.93
N VAL A 243 10.00 -26.55 -7.70
CA VAL A 243 9.31 -25.74 -8.71
C VAL A 243 9.74 -24.28 -8.60
N GLN A 244 10.32 -23.75 -9.68
CA GLN A 244 10.75 -22.35 -9.74
C GLN A 244 9.55 -21.40 -9.83
N GLY A 245 9.75 -20.16 -9.40
CA GLY A 245 8.74 -19.11 -9.51
C GLY A 245 9.17 -17.76 -8.95
N LEU A 246 10.10 -17.72 -8.01
CA LEU A 246 10.64 -16.46 -7.50
C LEU A 246 11.46 -15.73 -8.58
N GLN A 247 11.15 -14.45 -8.78
CA GLN A 247 11.94 -13.53 -9.59
C GLN A 247 12.26 -12.27 -8.79
N ILE A 248 13.51 -11.82 -8.84
CA ILE A 248 13.97 -10.58 -8.18
C ILE A 248 14.29 -9.52 -9.22
N LYS A 249 14.09 -8.25 -8.90
CA LYS A 249 14.38 -7.15 -9.82
C LYS A 249 15.77 -6.61 -9.55
N LYS A 250 16.64 -6.69 -10.55
CA LYS A 250 18.01 -6.17 -10.48
C LYS A 250 18.34 -5.41 -11.75
N ASP A 251 18.84 -4.18 -11.59
CA ASP A 251 19.24 -3.30 -12.68
C ASP A 251 18.13 -3.14 -13.74
N GLY A 252 16.87 -3.04 -13.27
CA GLY A 252 15.67 -2.93 -14.11
C GLY A 252 15.16 -4.23 -14.73
N MET A 253 15.84 -5.36 -14.52
CA MET A 253 15.49 -6.66 -15.11
C MET A 253 14.99 -7.67 -14.07
N TRP A 254 14.06 -8.53 -14.47
CA TRP A 254 13.62 -9.66 -13.65
C TRP A 254 14.59 -10.84 -13.77
N ILE A 255 15.14 -11.28 -12.65
CA ILE A 255 16.07 -12.41 -12.56
C ILE A 255 15.40 -13.58 -11.85
N PRO A 256 15.21 -14.75 -12.51
CA PRO A 256 14.72 -15.95 -11.86
C PRO A 256 15.73 -16.48 -10.84
N VAL A 257 15.26 -16.81 -9.65
CA VAL A 257 16.08 -17.40 -8.60
C VAL A 257 15.97 -18.92 -8.68
N LYS A 258 17.12 -19.59 -8.85
CA LYS A 258 17.20 -21.06 -8.77
C LYS A 258 17.64 -21.46 -7.36
N PRO A 259 16.74 -22.03 -6.53
CA PRO A 259 17.08 -22.43 -5.17
C PRO A 259 18.09 -23.58 -5.17
N LEU A 260 19.07 -23.51 -4.29
CA LEU A 260 20.00 -24.60 -4.04
C LEU A 260 19.36 -25.65 -3.12
N PRO A 261 19.72 -26.94 -3.27
CA PRO A 261 19.29 -27.97 -2.33
C PRO A 261 19.74 -27.64 -0.90
N ASN A 262 18.85 -27.81 0.07
CA ASN A 262 19.11 -27.51 1.50
C ASN A 262 19.62 -26.09 1.76
N ALA A 263 19.11 -25.12 0.99
CA ALA A 263 19.39 -23.71 1.21
C ALA A 263 18.10 -22.96 1.58
N PHE A 264 18.27 -21.87 2.33
CA PHE A 264 17.25 -20.84 2.46
C PHE A 264 17.60 -19.67 1.56
N ILE A 265 16.59 -19.01 1.00
CA ILE A 265 16.78 -17.72 0.34
C ILE A 265 16.47 -16.65 1.37
N ILE A 266 17.41 -15.75 1.63
CA ILE A 266 17.26 -14.64 2.56
C ILE A 266 17.22 -13.34 1.78
N ASN A 267 16.27 -12.46 2.11
CA ASN A 267 16.22 -11.11 1.59
C ASN A 267 16.07 -10.06 2.66
N ILE A 268 16.58 -8.87 2.33
CA ILE A 268 16.50 -7.65 3.14
C ILE A 268 15.12 -7.03 2.92
N GLY A 269 14.43 -6.74 4.01
CA GLY A 269 13.18 -6.00 3.98
C GLY A 269 13.36 -4.51 4.26
N ASP A 270 12.33 -3.74 3.98
CA ASP A 270 12.27 -2.29 4.12
C ASP A 270 12.70 -1.84 5.52
N ALA A 271 12.41 -2.62 6.56
CA ALA A 271 12.75 -2.23 7.92
C ALA A 271 14.27 -2.25 8.18
N LEU A 272 15.00 -3.18 7.57
CA LEU A 272 16.46 -3.21 7.67
C LEU A 272 17.10 -2.21 6.69
N GLU A 273 16.49 -1.91 5.56
CA GLU A 273 16.92 -0.79 4.71
C GLU A 273 16.85 0.53 5.48
N ILE A 274 15.72 0.82 6.13
CA ILE A 274 15.56 2.00 6.98
C ILE A 274 16.59 2.01 8.11
N LEU A 275 16.74 0.90 8.84
CA LEU A 275 17.67 0.81 9.97
C LEU A 275 19.12 1.01 9.54
N SER A 276 19.49 0.50 8.36
CA SER A 276 20.83 0.67 7.77
C SER A 276 21.06 2.01 7.08
N ASN A 277 20.11 2.95 7.18
CA ASN A 277 20.13 4.25 6.50
C ASN A 277 20.29 4.14 4.97
N GLY A 278 19.70 3.12 4.35
CA GLY A 278 19.74 2.92 2.89
C GLY A 278 21.00 2.20 2.40
N THR A 279 21.85 1.75 3.32
CA THR A 279 23.09 1.04 3.00
C THR A 279 22.81 -0.33 2.39
N TYR A 280 21.87 -1.08 2.98
CA TYR A 280 21.36 -2.33 2.43
C TYR A 280 20.00 -2.09 1.81
N ARG A 281 19.72 -2.76 0.69
CA ARG A 281 18.55 -2.49 -0.15
C ARG A 281 17.48 -3.56 0.00
N SER A 282 16.24 -3.15 0.19
CA SER A 282 15.08 -4.01 -0.01
C SER A 282 14.72 -4.02 -1.49
N ILE A 283 14.68 -5.23 -2.06
CA ILE A 283 14.57 -5.41 -3.50
C ILE A 283 13.18 -5.89 -3.88
N GLU A 284 12.63 -5.25 -4.90
CA GLU A 284 11.36 -5.64 -5.51
C GLU A 284 11.47 -7.06 -6.09
N HIS A 285 10.51 -7.91 -5.75
CA HIS A 285 10.45 -9.29 -6.19
C HIS A 285 9.01 -9.71 -6.47
N ARG A 286 8.83 -10.75 -7.28
CA ARG A 286 7.53 -11.31 -7.66
C ARG A 286 7.56 -12.82 -7.71
N VAL A 287 6.39 -13.45 -7.74
CA VAL A 287 6.27 -14.91 -7.93
C VAL A 287 5.44 -15.20 -9.17
N THR A 288 6.04 -15.89 -10.14
CA THR A 288 5.37 -16.41 -11.33
C THR A 288 4.80 -17.79 -11.07
N VAL A 289 3.81 -18.19 -11.89
CA VAL A 289 3.22 -19.53 -11.86
C VAL A 289 3.54 -20.29 -13.14
N ASN A 290 3.22 -21.58 -13.18
CA ASN A 290 3.42 -22.44 -14.36
C ASN A 290 2.19 -23.33 -14.57
N SER A 291 2.12 -24.02 -15.72
CA SER A 291 1.00 -24.88 -16.09
C SER A 291 1.15 -26.35 -15.71
N LEU A 292 2.30 -26.76 -15.18
CA LEU A 292 2.67 -28.16 -15.02
C LEU A 292 2.53 -28.66 -13.59
N LYS A 293 3.03 -27.90 -12.60
CA LYS A 293 3.15 -28.36 -11.22
C LYS A 293 2.97 -27.21 -10.23
N GLU A 294 2.34 -27.52 -9.09
CA GLU A 294 2.19 -26.58 -7.99
C GLU A 294 3.55 -26.16 -7.41
N ARG A 295 3.69 -24.89 -7.03
CA ARG A 295 4.83 -24.40 -6.24
C ARG A 295 4.39 -24.21 -4.79
N ILE A 296 5.21 -24.66 -3.85
CA ILE A 296 4.94 -24.52 -2.40
C ILE A 296 6.15 -23.89 -1.73
N SER A 297 5.93 -22.84 -0.96
CA SER A 297 7.01 -22.15 -0.24
C SER A 297 6.58 -21.65 1.13
N ILE A 298 7.49 -21.63 2.10
CA ILE A 298 7.28 -21.02 3.41
C ILE A 298 8.15 -19.76 3.50
N ALA A 299 7.53 -18.60 3.63
CA ALA A 299 8.21 -17.34 3.91
C ALA A 299 8.12 -17.04 5.40
N THR A 300 9.25 -16.88 6.07
CA THR A 300 9.33 -16.51 7.49
C THR A 300 9.82 -15.07 7.61
N PHE A 301 8.99 -14.19 8.14
CA PHE A 301 9.25 -12.76 8.25
C PHE A 301 9.73 -12.44 9.66
N CYS A 302 10.94 -11.87 9.77
CA CYS A 302 11.48 -11.31 11.01
C CYS A 302 11.23 -9.80 11.02
N SER A 303 10.15 -9.39 11.68
CA SER A 303 9.66 -8.01 11.71
C SER A 303 10.12 -7.27 12.98
N PRO A 304 10.16 -5.93 12.99
CA PRO A 304 10.50 -5.14 14.17
C PRO A 304 9.61 -5.43 15.39
N LYS A 305 10.13 -5.14 16.59
CA LYS A 305 9.37 -5.13 17.85
C LYS A 305 8.21 -4.12 17.79
N MET A 306 7.02 -4.53 18.22
CA MET A 306 5.81 -3.70 18.12
C MET A 306 5.85 -2.41 18.95
N ASP A 307 6.57 -2.43 20.08
CA ASP A 307 6.75 -1.29 20.99
C ASP A 307 8.00 -0.45 20.67
N GLY A 308 8.72 -0.78 19.59
CA GLY A 308 9.91 -0.06 19.14
C GLY A 308 9.61 1.12 18.22
N GLU A 309 10.68 1.86 17.91
CA GLU A 309 10.71 2.88 16.86
C GLU A 309 11.60 2.43 15.71
N ILE A 310 11.14 2.66 14.49
CA ILE A 310 11.87 2.36 13.26
C ILE A 310 12.42 3.66 12.66
N GLY A 311 13.68 3.65 12.29
CA GLY A 311 14.41 4.78 11.70
C GLY A 311 15.90 4.42 11.56
N PRO A 312 16.71 5.26 10.91
CA PRO A 312 18.14 5.03 10.77
C PRO A 312 18.80 4.80 12.12
N ALA A 313 19.65 3.78 12.23
CA ALA A 313 20.41 3.54 13.45
C ALA A 313 21.28 4.77 13.78
N PRO A 314 21.19 5.34 14.99
CA PRO A 314 22.00 6.49 15.41
C PRO A 314 23.50 6.34 15.11
N SER A 315 24.06 5.14 15.29
CA SER A 315 25.47 4.83 14.97
C SER A 315 25.87 5.02 13.50
N LEU A 316 24.89 4.99 12.57
CA LEU A 316 25.10 5.10 11.13
C LEU A 316 24.81 6.50 10.57
N VAL A 317 24.33 7.42 11.42
CA VAL A 317 24.01 8.79 11.03
C VAL A 317 25.16 9.71 11.44
N THR A 318 25.87 10.24 10.44
CA THR A 318 26.96 11.21 10.65
C THR A 318 26.72 12.48 9.83
N LEU A 319 27.65 13.45 9.89
CA LEU A 319 27.59 14.63 9.01
C LEU A 319 27.77 14.24 7.54
N GLU A 320 28.52 13.18 7.26
CA GLU A 320 28.78 12.64 5.93
C GLU A 320 27.66 11.70 5.45
N THR A 321 26.98 11.00 6.37
CA THR A 321 25.85 10.12 6.09
C THR A 321 24.59 10.58 6.84
N PRO A 322 23.92 11.67 6.41
CA PRO A 322 22.72 12.17 7.08
C PRO A 322 21.56 11.15 7.01
N ALA A 323 20.62 11.27 7.94
CA ALA A 323 19.46 10.40 8.00
C ALA A 323 18.57 10.55 6.75
N MET A 324 18.43 9.47 5.97
CA MET A 324 17.61 9.41 4.77
C MET A 324 16.13 9.09 5.05
N PHE A 325 15.85 8.53 6.22
CA PHE A 325 14.51 8.07 6.60
C PHE A 325 14.04 8.74 7.90
N ARG A 326 12.73 9.00 7.97
CA ARG A 326 12.09 9.51 9.19
C ARG A 326 11.98 8.41 10.24
N ARG A 327 12.22 8.77 11.51
CA ARG A 327 11.92 7.90 12.65
C ARG A 327 10.43 7.95 13.00
N ILE A 328 9.79 6.79 13.08
CA ILE A 328 8.37 6.62 13.43
C ILE A 328 8.19 5.40 14.34
N SER A 329 7.03 5.28 15.01
CA SER A 329 6.73 4.07 15.77
C SER A 329 6.52 2.87 14.83
N VAL A 330 6.85 1.66 15.27
CA VAL A 330 6.60 0.44 14.48
C VAL A 330 5.10 0.23 14.22
N VAL A 331 4.25 0.64 15.16
CA VAL A 331 2.79 0.63 14.97
C VAL A 331 2.37 1.53 13.80
N ASP A 332 2.91 2.75 13.71
CA ASP A 332 2.55 3.67 12.63
C ASP A 332 3.17 3.24 11.29
N TYR A 333 4.35 2.63 11.31
CA TYR A 333 4.92 1.96 10.14
C TYR A 333 4.00 0.86 9.60
N ILE A 334 3.51 -0.04 10.46
CA ILE A 334 2.57 -1.10 10.07
C ILE A 334 1.24 -0.53 9.56
N LYS A 335 0.71 0.53 10.17
CA LYS A 335 -0.48 1.23 9.65
C LYS A 335 -0.22 1.82 8.28
N ALA A 336 0.91 2.49 8.08
CA ALA A 336 1.28 3.06 6.79
C ALA A 336 1.39 1.99 5.70
N LEU A 337 1.99 0.85 6.01
CA LEU A 337 2.04 -0.30 5.11
C LEU A 337 0.66 -0.86 4.80
N ALA A 338 -0.19 -1.03 5.81
CA ALA A 338 -1.57 -1.45 5.58
C ALA A 338 -2.28 -0.48 4.65
N LEU A 339 -2.15 0.84 4.87
CA LEU A 339 -2.74 1.87 3.99
C LEU A 339 -2.19 1.82 2.57
N GLN A 340 -0.89 1.57 2.39
CA GLN A 340 -0.29 1.36 1.07
C GLN A 340 -0.83 0.09 0.38
N MET A 341 -0.95 -1.00 1.12
CA MET A 341 -1.55 -2.27 0.66
C MET A 341 -3.06 -2.15 0.43
N HIS A 342 -3.73 -1.19 1.07
CA HIS A 342 -5.14 -0.86 0.86
C HIS A 342 -5.42 -0.16 -0.48
N GLY A 343 -4.41 0.00 -1.33
CA GLY A 343 -4.60 0.47 -2.70
C GLY A 343 -4.87 1.97 -2.79
N ASN A 344 -4.22 2.78 -1.96
CA ASN A 344 -4.17 4.23 -2.18
C ASN A 344 -2.71 4.70 -2.22
N LYS A 345 -2.11 4.68 -3.42
CA LYS A 345 -1.13 5.72 -3.78
C LYS A 345 -1.93 6.90 -4.36
N GLY A 346 -2.67 7.56 -3.48
CA GLY A 346 -3.41 8.78 -3.74
C GLY A 346 -4.91 8.72 -3.51
N CYS A 347 -5.56 9.84 -3.83
CA CYS A 347 -7.01 9.93 -3.79
C CYS A 347 -7.65 8.82 -4.61
N LEU A 348 -8.85 8.37 -4.21
CA LEU A 348 -9.51 7.24 -4.85
C LEU A 348 -9.55 7.44 -6.36
N GLU A 349 -9.42 6.38 -7.16
CA GLU A 349 -9.38 6.52 -8.63
C GLU A 349 -10.57 7.31 -9.18
N LYS A 350 -11.76 7.16 -8.57
CA LYS A 350 -12.94 7.98 -8.89
C LYS A 350 -12.75 9.49 -8.65
N GLU A 351 -12.00 9.87 -7.61
CA GLU A 351 -11.64 11.25 -7.27
C GLU A 351 -10.54 11.77 -8.21
N ARG A 352 -9.53 10.94 -8.52
CA ARG A 352 -8.49 11.26 -9.50
C ARG A 352 -9.08 11.55 -10.88
N ILE A 353 -9.97 10.68 -11.37
CA ILE A 353 -10.68 10.86 -12.65
C ILE A 353 -11.54 12.13 -12.62
N ALA A 354 -12.19 12.43 -11.50
CA ALA A 354 -12.98 13.66 -11.36
C ALA A 354 -12.12 14.91 -11.51
N LEU A 355 -10.98 14.96 -10.82
CA LEU A 355 -10.00 16.05 -10.94
C LEU A 355 -9.46 16.16 -12.38
N LEU A 356 -9.13 15.04 -13.03
CA LEU A 356 -8.70 15.05 -14.44
C LEU A 356 -9.81 15.45 -15.42
N THR A 357 -11.07 15.27 -15.06
CA THR A 357 -12.22 15.75 -15.87
C THR A 357 -12.42 17.26 -15.69
N ILE A 358 -12.12 17.80 -14.50
CA ILE A 358 -12.15 19.24 -14.22
C ILE A 358 -11.05 19.97 -15.01
N LYS A 359 -9.87 19.37 -15.18
CA LYS A 359 -8.71 20.01 -15.84
C LYS A 359 -9.00 20.53 -17.26
N PRO A 360 -9.56 19.75 -18.21
CA PRO A 360 -9.94 20.24 -19.53
C PRO A 360 -10.98 21.36 -19.50
N PHE A 361 -11.92 21.33 -18.54
CA PHE A 361 -12.92 22.37 -18.37
C PHE A 361 -12.25 23.72 -18.03
N ILE A 362 -11.25 23.70 -17.14
CA ILE A 362 -10.45 24.89 -16.81
C ILE A 362 -9.63 25.33 -18.01
N ILE A 363 -8.84 24.43 -18.61
CA ILE A 363 -7.95 24.76 -19.75
C ILE A 363 -8.74 25.39 -20.91
N ASN A 364 -9.87 24.81 -21.30
CA ASN A 364 -10.65 25.32 -22.43
C ASN A 364 -11.26 26.70 -22.18
N ALA A 365 -11.59 27.03 -20.92
CA ALA A 365 -12.11 28.34 -20.54
C ALA A 365 -11.02 29.44 -20.46
N THR A 366 -9.74 29.05 -20.37
CA THR A 366 -8.58 29.93 -20.22
C THR A 366 -7.88 30.29 -21.55
N ILE A 367 -8.26 29.64 -22.66
CA ILE A 367 -7.68 29.95 -23.98
C ILE A 367 -8.21 31.31 -24.42
N LEU A 368 -7.46 32.40 -24.16
CA LEU A 368 -7.36 33.56 -25.08
C LEU A 368 -6.28 34.60 -24.73
N TYR A 369 -5.57 34.53 -23.60
CA TYR A 369 -4.49 35.48 -23.31
C TYR A 369 -3.22 34.82 -22.77
N TYR A 370 -2.12 35.04 -23.48
CA TYR A 370 -0.75 34.78 -23.04
C TYR A 370 -0.49 35.52 -21.72
N SER A 371 0.00 34.82 -20.68
CA SER A 371 0.78 35.45 -19.61
C SER A 371 1.77 34.47 -18.98
N ASP A 372 3.02 34.92 -18.91
CA ASP A 372 4.26 34.30 -18.43
C ASP A 372 4.30 33.97 -16.91
N ASP A 373 3.17 33.71 -16.27
CA ASP A 373 3.09 33.55 -14.81
C ASP A 373 3.16 32.06 -14.39
N ASN A 374 4.35 31.61 -13.97
CA ASN A 374 4.63 30.25 -13.45
C ASN A 374 3.85 29.86 -12.16
N ASN A 375 2.99 30.73 -11.63
CA ASN A 375 2.18 30.49 -10.42
C ASN A 375 0.72 30.09 -10.71
N ARG A 376 0.36 29.86 -11.98
CA ARG A 376 -1.04 29.72 -12.43
C ARG A 376 -1.29 28.44 -13.24
N THR A 377 -0.73 27.32 -12.83
CA THR A 377 -0.85 26.08 -13.61
C THR A 377 -1.33 24.89 -12.76
N ILE A 378 -2.35 24.20 -13.26
CA ILE A 378 -2.71 22.82 -12.86
C ILE A 378 -1.84 21.81 -13.65
N GLU A 379 -0.59 22.17 -13.91
CA GLU A 379 0.38 21.35 -14.65
C GLU A 379 0.67 20.04 -13.91
N SER A 380 0.74 20.10 -12.58
CA SER A 380 0.93 18.93 -11.72
C SER A 380 -0.15 17.86 -11.86
N TRP A 381 -1.34 18.21 -12.39
CA TRP A 381 -2.47 17.29 -12.56
C TRP A 381 -2.28 16.43 -13.81
N VAL A 382 -1.40 15.43 -13.73
CA VAL A 382 -1.02 14.59 -14.87
C VAL A 382 -1.81 13.28 -14.89
N ASP A 383 -2.24 12.85 -16.07
CA ASP A 383 -2.80 11.51 -16.26
C ASP A 383 -1.69 10.51 -16.55
N ASP A 384 -0.73 10.43 -15.62
CA ASP A 384 0.17 9.28 -15.55
C ASP A 384 -0.36 8.35 -14.46
N ARG A 385 -0.24 7.04 -14.66
CA ARG A 385 -0.74 6.04 -13.68
C ARG A 385 0.15 5.95 -12.43
N VAL A 386 1.02 6.94 -12.21
CA VAL A 386 2.13 6.90 -11.23
C VAL A 386 2.01 8.04 -10.22
N SER A 387 1.50 9.19 -10.64
CA SER A 387 1.32 10.38 -9.81
C SER A 387 0.13 10.23 -8.88
N ASN A 388 0.34 10.75 -7.68
CA ASN A 388 -0.65 10.78 -6.63
C ASN A 388 -1.36 12.14 -6.67
N CYS A 389 -2.69 12.13 -6.86
CA CYS A 389 -3.50 13.34 -6.89
C CYS A 389 -3.48 14.17 -5.60
N CYS A 390 -3.10 13.58 -4.47
CA CYS A 390 -2.91 14.32 -3.22
C CYS A 390 -1.61 15.12 -3.17
N ASP A 391 -0.68 14.87 -4.11
CA ASP A 391 0.54 15.65 -4.30
C ASP A 391 0.34 16.74 -5.37
N TRP A 392 -0.85 16.79 -6.00
CA TRP A 392 -1.16 17.81 -6.98
C TRP A 392 -1.36 19.17 -6.32
N TYR A 393 -0.83 20.20 -6.96
CA TYR A 393 -0.99 21.57 -6.49
C TYR A 393 -2.49 21.91 -6.38
N ARG A 394 -2.87 22.50 -5.23
CA ARG A 394 -4.25 22.90 -4.86
C ARG A 394 -5.22 21.76 -4.52
N VAL A 395 -4.72 20.54 -4.35
CA VAL A 395 -5.47 19.41 -3.81
C VAL A 395 -4.87 19.04 -2.46
N GLU A 396 -5.69 18.94 -1.41
CA GLU A 396 -5.26 18.38 -0.13
C GLU A 396 -6.15 17.20 0.25
N CYS A 397 -5.51 16.14 0.71
CA CYS A 397 -6.18 14.91 1.10
C CYS A 397 -6.06 14.64 2.60
N ASN A 398 -7.00 13.85 3.11
CA ASN A 398 -6.89 13.27 4.44
C ASN A 398 -5.68 12.32 4.49
N THR A 399 -4.75 12.58 5.41
CA THR A 399 -3.49 11.84 5.53
C THR A 399 -3.66 10.36 5.89
N THR A 400 -4.83 9.97 6.42
CA THR A 400 -5.14 8.60 6.82
C THR A 400 -5.95 7.86 5.76
N THR A 401 -6.95 8.51 5.15
CA THR A 401 -7.87 7.84 4.21
C THR A 401 -7.53 8.08 2.74
N GLY A 402 -6.67 9.05 2.44
CA GLY A 402 -6.34 9.49 1.08
C GLY A 402 -7.45 10.27 0.38
N ARG A 403 -8.61 10.47 1.00
CA ARG A 403 -9.76 11.16 0.40
C ARG A 403 -9.48 12.65 0.19
N VAL A 404 -9.90 13.22 -0.94
CA VAL A 404 -9.78 14.68 -1.17
C VAL A 404 -10.66 15.44 -0.17
N MET A 405 -10.03 16.33 0.60
CA MET A 405 -10.68 17.15 1.61
C MET A 405 -10.77 18.61 1.17
N ASN A 406 -9.71 19.14 0.55
CA ASN A 406 -9.65 20.54 0.14
C ASN A 406 -9.31 20.63 -1.35
N LEU A 407 -10.04 21.49 -2.06
CA LEU A 407 -9.81 21.79 -3.46
C LEU A 407 -9.92 23.29 -3.70
N SER A 408 -8.86 23.91 -4.23
CA SER A 408 -8.87 25.31 -4.66
C SER A 408 -8.67 25.40 -6.18
N LEU A 409 -9.63 26.03 -6.86
CA LEU A 409 -9.55 26.40 -8.27
C LEU A 409 -9.57 27.93 -8.43
N SER A 410 -9.22 28.66 -7.38
CA SER A 410 -9.24 30.12 -7.38
C SER A 410 -8.21 30.72 -8.33
N GLY A 411 -8.61 31.75 -9.07
CA GLY A 411 -7.71 32.51 -9.95
C GLY A 411 -7.31 31.79 -11.25
N LEU A 412 -8.05 30.76 -11.69
CA LEU A 412 -7.65 29.89 -12.81
C LEU A 412 -8.30 30.23 -14.16
N LEU A 413 -9.40 30.99 -14.17
CA LEU A 413 -10.16 31.31 -15.38
C LEU A 413 -9.98 32.77 -15.80
N TYR A 414 -9.39 32.99 -16.98
CA TYR A 414 -9.15 34.31 -17.56
C TYR A 414 -9.33 34.26 -19.08
N GLY A 415 -10.36 34.94 -19.59
CA GLY A 415 -10.72 34.89 -21.01
C GLY A 415 -12.22 35.06 -21.22
N SER A 416 -12.89 33.96 -21.57
CA SER A 416 -14.34 33.96 -21.82
C SER A 416 -15.10 33.50 -20.58
N THR A 417 -16.26 34.11 -20.33
CA THR A 417 -17.14 33.66 -19.25
C THR A 417 -17.57 32.21 -19.46
N THR A 418 -17.80 31.49 -18.35
CA THR A 418 -18.21 30.08 -18.39
C THR A 418 -19.22 29.77 -17.29
N ILE A 419 -19.90 28.64 -17.46
CA ILE A 419 -20.91 28.14 -16.53
C ILE A 419 -20.32 26.97 -15.74
N LEU A 420 -20.33 27.08 -14.41
CA LEU A 420 -19.83 26.05 -13.50
C LEU A 420 -20.75 24.82 -13.50
N ASN A 421 -20.19 23.61 -13.62
CA ASN A 421 -20.97 22.38 -13.50
C ASN A 421 -20.68 21.66 -12.18
N PHE A 422 -21.61 21.75 -11.22
CA PHE A 422 -21.43 21.13 -9.91
C PHE A 422 -21.42 19.59 -9.93
N SER A 423 -21.89 18.96 -11.01
CA SER A 423 -21.78 17.49 -11.15
C SER A 423 -20.33 17.00 -11.19
N LEU A 424 -19.38 17.86 -11.59
CA LEU A 424 -17.96 17.50 -11.67
C LEU A 424 -17.36 17.19 -10.30
N PHE A 425 -17.90 17.77 -9.23
CA PHE A 425 -17.39 17.58 -7.86
C PHE A 425 -18.06 16.42 -7.12
N GLN A 426 -19.09 15.77 -7.70
CA GLN A 426 -19.80 14.65 -7.05
C GLN A 426 -18.92 13.54 -6.49
N PRO A 427 -17.85 13.12 -7.19
CA PRO A 427 -17.02 12.03 -6.69
C PRO A 427 -16.24 12.39 -5.42
N LEU A 428 -16.07 13.69 -5.11
CA LEU A 428 -15.32 14.22 -3.97
C LEU A 428 -16.20 14.25 -2.69
N GLU A 429 -16.70 13.09 -2.26
CA GLU A 429 -17.73 13.00 -1.21
C GLU A 429 -17.28 13.48 0.18
N GLN A 430 -15.97 13.54 0.43
CA GLN A 430 -15.38 13.99 1.70
C GLN A 430 -14.90 15.45 1.66
N LEU A 431 -15.18 16.17 0.57
CA LEU A 431 -14.75 17.55 0.40
C LEU A 431 -15.33 18.43 1.52
N GLN A 432 -14.43 19.13 2.21
CA GLN A 432 -14.70 20.08 3.28
C GLN A 432 -14.51 21.53 2.82
N ILE A 433 -13.50 21.77 1.98
CA ILE A 433 -13.20 23.10 1.44
C ILE A 433 -13.28 23.06 -0.08
N LEU A 434 -14.12 23.91 -0.65
CA LEU A 434 -14.19 24.18 -2.08
C LEU A 434 -14.05 25.68 -2.31
N ASP A 435 -12.93 26.05 -2.92
CA ASP A 435 -12.61 27.43 -3.26
C ASP A 435 -12.62 27.61 -4.78
N LEU A 436 -13.59 28.39 -5.28
CA LEU A 436 -13.79 28.74 -6.69
C LEU A 436 -13.72 30.26 -6.90
N SER A 437 -13.16 30.99 -5.95
CA SER A 437 -13.09 32.46 -5.97
C SER A 437 -12.23 33.00 -7.11
N ASP A 438 -12.29 34.32 -7.36
CA ASP A 438 -11.42 35.02 -8.31
C ASP A 438 -11.41 34.35 -9.70
N ASN A 439 -12.61 34.09 -10.22
CA ASN A 439 -12.81 33.46 -11.51
C ASN A 439 -13.83 34.27 -12.34
N ILE A 440 -14.20 33.78 -13.52
CA ILE A 440 -15.13 34.45 -14.44
C ILE A 440 -16.41 33.62 -14.68
N PHE A 441 -16.90 32.94 -13.62
CA PHE A 441 -18.15 32.18 -13.69
C PHE A 441 -19.36 33.12 -13.79
N GLU A 442 -20.19 32.98 -14.82
CA GLU A 442 -21.42 33.78 -15.01
C GLU A 442 -22.68 33.10 -14.45
N GLY A 443 -22.58 31.80 -14.15
CA GLY A 443 -23.64 30.98 -13.58
C GLY A 443 -23.19 29.55 -13.34
N TRP A 444 -24.13 28.66 -13.00
CA TRP A 444 -23.86 27.23 -12.84
C TRP A 444 -25.00 26.36 -13.36
N VAL A 445 -24.74 25.07 -13.47
CA VAL A 445 -25.71 24.01 -13.74
C VAL A 445 -25.57 22.87 -12.73
N ALA A 446 -26.61 22.03 -12.67
CA ALA A 446 -26.65 20.84 -11.83
C ALA A 446 -26.43 21.14 -10.32
N SER A 447 -27.11 22.18 -9.80
CA SER A 447 -27.04 22.60 -8.39
C SER A 447 -27.34 21.48 -7.38
N ARG A 448 -28.11 20.45 -7.78
CA ARG A 448 -28.28 19.22 -6.96
C ARG A 448 -26.96 18.53 -6.63
N GLY A 449 -25.97 18.65 -7.51
CA GLY A 449 -24.63 18.16 -7.26
C GLY A 449 -24.02 18.83 -6.03
N LEU A 450 -24.04 20.16 -5.97
CA LEU A 450 -23.52 20.88 -4.79
C LEU A 450 -24.15 20.38 -3.49
N GLY A 451 -25.49 20.20 -3.46
CA GLY A 451 -26.19 19.69 -2.27
C GLY A 451 -25.82 18.27 -1.82
N ASN A 452 -25.13 17.48 -2.66
CA ASN A 452 -24.64 16.15 -2.30
C ASN A 452 -23.28 16.18 -1.56
N LEU A 453 -22.58 17.33 -1.55
CA LEU A 453 -21.32 17.52 -0.83
C LEU A 453 -21.58 17.78 0.66
N ARG A 454 -22.18 16.81 1.35
CA ARG A 454 -22.68 16.98 2.72
C ARG A 454 -21.61 17.29 3.77
N ASN A 455 -20.34 17.02 3.47
CA ASN A 455 -19.21 17.32 4.35
C ASN A 455 -18.64 18.73 4.15
N LEU A 456 -19.15 19.50 3.18
CA LEU A 456 -18.64 20.81 2.87
C LEU A 456 -18.86 21.78 4.03
N GLU A 457 -17.78 22.36 4.53
CA GLU A 457 -17.77 23.33 5.63
C GLU A 457 -17.49 24.76 5.13
N PHE A 458 -16.72 24.87 4.05
CA PHE A 458 -16.28 26.13 3.46
C PHE A 458 -16.54 26.10 1.95
N LEU A 459 -17.32 27.08 1.48
CA LEU A 459 -17.59 27.31 0.07
C LEU A 459 -17.30 28.77 -0.25
N ASP A 460 -16.35 29.00 -1.16
CA ASP A 460 -16.02 30.32 -1.65
C ASP A 460 -16.30 30.41 -3.15
N LEU A 461 -17.23 31.30 -3.50
CA LEU A 461 -17.63 31.65 -4.87
C LEU A 461 -17.42 33.16 -5.10
N GLY A 462 -16.66 33.84 -4.24
CA GLY A 462 -16.41 35.28 -4.29
C GLY A 462 -15.69 35.71 -5.56
N GLU A 463 -15.77 37.01 -5.88
CA GLU A 463 -15.06 37.64 -7.02
C GLU A 463 -15.29 36.87 -8.34
N ASN A 464 -16.56 36.73 -8.71
CA ASN A 464 -17.01 36.07 -9.94
C ASN A 464 -18.03 36.96 -10.69
N LEU A 465 -18.68 36.45 -11.74
CA LEU A 465 -19.62 37.21 -12.58
C LEU A 465 -21.07 36.71 -12.48
N MET A 466 -21.42 36.02 -11.40
CA MET A 466 -22.69 35.27 -11.29
C MET A 466 -23.92 36.19 -11.28
N MET A 467 -24.90 35.92 -12.15
CA MET A 467 -26.08 36.78 -12.36
C MET A 467 -27.38 36.35 -11.65
N ILE A 468 -28.26 37.34 -11.49
CA ILE A 468 -29.66 37.47 -11.01
C ILE A 468 -30.48 36.19 -10.70
N SER A 469 -30.50 35.13 -11.53
CA SER A 469 -31.35 33.93 -11.31
C SER A 469 -30.74 32.90 -10.34
N SER A 470 -29.51 33.12 -9.91
CA SER A 470 -28.69 32.08 -9.28
C SER A 470 -29.06 31.85 -7.79
N LEU A 471 -29.37 32.88 -7.00
CA LEU A 471 -29.60 32.73 -5.55
C LEU A 471 -30.75 31.77 -5.19
N GLN A 472 -31.84 31.76 -5.96
CA GLN A 472 -32.99 30.88 -5.70
C GLN A 472 -32.65 29.41 -5.99
N GLU A 473 -31.90 29.14 -7.06
CA GLU A 473 -31.43 27.79 -7.40
C GLU A 473 -30.33 27.30 -6.46
N LEU A 474 -29.45 28.21 -5.99
CA LEU A 474 -28.43 27.91 -4.99
C LEU A 474 -29.08 27.53 -3.66
N GLY A 475 -30.13 28.24 -3.26
CA GLY A 475 -30.81 28.05 -1.98
C GLY A 475 -31.22 26.60 -1.73
N GLY A 476 -31.77 25.91 -2.75
CA GLY A 476 -32.14 24.50 -2.63
C GLY A 476 -30.95 23.55 -2.47
N ALA A 477 -29.77 23.89 -3.00
CA ALA A 477 -28.55 23.14 -2.80
C ALA A 477 -27.95 23.40 -1.41
N LEU A 478 -27.88 24.67 -0.98
CA LEU A 478 -27.39 25.09 0.32
C LEU A 478 -28.18 24.47 1.48
N ALA A 479 -29.49 24.30 1.31
CA ALA A 479 -30.34 23.64 2.31
C ALA A 479 -29.89 22.19 2.63
N ASN A 480 -29.22 21.52 1.69
CA ASN A 480 -28.70 20.16 1.89
C ASN A 480 -27.27 20.14 2.46
N LEU A 481 -26.57 21.27 2.48
CA LEU A 481 -25.22 21.42 3.02
C LEU A 481 -25.26 21.62 4.53
N ILE A 482 -25.63 20.56 5.24
CA ILE A 482 -25.85 20.60 6.69
C ILE A 482 -24.60 20.96 7.51
N ASN A 483 -23.39 20.85 6.96
CA ASN A 483 -22.15 21.16 7.67
C ASN A 483 -21.54 22.51 7.28
N LEU A 484 -22.18 23.26 6.37
CA LEU A 484 -21.63 24.51 5.86
C LEU A 484 -21.57 25.58 6.94
N LYS A 485 -20.38 26.09 7.21
CA LYS A 485 -20.08 27.12 8.23
C LYS A 485 -19.67 28.44 7.61
N PHE A 486 -19.05 28.41 6.43
CA PHE A 486 -18.54 29.58 5.75
C PHE A 486 -19.02 29.60 4.31
N LEU A 487 -19.64 30.71 3.90
CA LEU A 487 -20.08 30.95 2.55
C LEU A 487 -19.69 32.36 2.13
N ASP A 488 -18.85 32.46 1.10
CA ASP A 488 -18.51 33.72 0.46
C ASP A 488 -19.10 33.77 -0.95
N LEU A 489 -19.93 34.79 -1.20
CA LEU A 489 -20.54 35.11 -2.48
C LEU A 489 -20.21 36.56 -2.90
N SER A 490 -19.24 37.19 -2.25
CA SER A 490 -18.88 38.59 -2.45
C SER A 490 -18.42 38.89 -3.88
N GLY A 491 -18.45 40.15 -4.30
CA GLY A 491 -17.87 40.55 -5.60
C GLY A 491 -18.54 39.91 -6.82
N ASN A 492 -19.83 39.57 -6.74
CA ASN A 492 -20.62 38.98 -7.83
C ASN A 492 -21.68 39.95 -8.37
N ARG A 493 -22.52 39.51 -9.31
CA ARG A 493 -23.66 40.28 -9.86
C ARG A 493 -25.00 39.72 -9.39
N MET A 494 -25.04 39.18 -8.18
CA MET A 494 -26.22 38.51 -7.62
C MET A 494 -27.21 39.55 -7.09
N SER A 495 -28.51 39.25 -7.21
CA SER A 495 -29.61 40.05 -6.66
C SER A 495 -30.75 39.13 -6.26
N GLY A 496 -31.53 39.48 -5.23
CA GLY A 496 -32.64 38.67 -4.74
C GLY A 496 -32.53 38.41 -3.23
N SER A 497 -33.38 37.52 -2.72
CA SER A 497 -33.41 37.15 -1.30
C SER A 497 -32.93 35.71 -1.10
N LEU A 498 -32.08 35.49 -0.10
CA LEU A 498 -31.74 34.14 0.35
C LEU A 498 -32.61 33.79 1.55
N GLN A 499 -33.32 32.66 1.48
CA GLN A 499 -34.21 32.23 2.56
C GLN A 499 -33.39 31.70 3.75
N GLN A 500 -33.69 32.14 4.96
CA GLN A 500 -32.99 31.77 6.19
C GLN A 500 -32.94 30.25 6.40
N GLU A 501 -34.00 29.55 5.99
CA GLU A 501 -34.12 28.10 6.12
C GLU A 501 -33.01 27.33 5.40
N ASN A 502 -32.32 27.96 4.44
CA ASN A 502 -31.23 27.38 3.66
C ASN A 502 -29.85 27.56 4.30
N LEU A 503 -29.71 28.30 5.41
CA LEU A 503 -28.43 28.69 6.01
C LEU A 503 -28.26 28.25 7.49
N ARG A 504 -28.93 27.19 7.91
CA ARG A 504 -29.14 26.86 9.33
C ARG A 504 -27.88 26.72 10.20
N ASN A 505 -26.73 26.39 9.60
CA ASN A 505 -25.49 26.11 10.33
C ASN A 505 -24.35 27.08 9.99
N LEU A 506 -24.65 28.12 9.20
CA LEU A 506 -23.68 29.07 8.72
C LEU A 506 -23.21 29.99 9.87
N LYS A 507 -21.89 30.18 9.97
CA LYS A 507 -21.23 31.07 10.94
C LYS A 507 -20.74 32.37 10.30
N PHE A 508 -20.45 32.33 9.01
CA PHE A 508 -19.96 33.45 8.25
C PHE A 508 -20.61 33.46 6.86
N LEU A 509 -21.12 34.64 6.48
CA LEU A 509 -21.73 34.91 5.19
C LEU A 509 -21.18 36.23 4.66
N ASP A 510 -20.53 36.21 3.51
CA ASP A 510 -20.19 37.43 2.78
C ASP A 510 -21.05 37.55 1.52
N LEU A 511 -21.80 38.66 1.45
CA LEU A 511 -22.64 39.05 0.33
C LEU A 511 -22.24 40.44 -0.20
N SER A 512 -21.11 40.98 0.25
CA SER A 512 -20.65 42.32 -0.11
C SER A 512 -20.41 42.44 -1.61
N SER A 513 -20.40 43.67 -2.12
CA SER A 513 -20.11 43.94 -3.53
C SER A 513 -21.04 43.20 -4.52
N ASN A 514 -22.31 43.01 -4.14
CA ASN A 514 -23.37 42.45 -4.98
C ASN A 514 -24.52 43.47 -5.20
N GLY A 515 -25.42 43.16 -6.14
CA GLY A 515 -26.65 43.93 -6.42
C GLY A 515 -27.84 43.56 -5.53
N MET A 516 -27.60 43.21 -4.26
CA MET A 516 -28.64 42.77 -3.33
C MET A 516 -29.60 43.92 -3.00
N ASN A 517 -30.90 43.71 -3.17
CA ASN A 517 -31.93 44.70 -2.88
C ASN A 517 -32.97 44.06 -1.94
N GLY A 518 -33.16 44.64 -0.75
CA GLY A 518 -33.98 44.06 0.31
C GLY A 518 -33.37 44.21 1.70
N SER A 519 -34.16 43.92 2.73
CA SER A 519 -33.75 43.96 4.13
C SER A 519 -33.10 42.62 4.53
N LEU A 520 -31.87 42.66 5.07
CA LEU A 520 -31.21 41.50 5.70
C LEU A 520 -31.90 41.05 7.01
N GLN A 521 -33.03 41.67 7.40
CA GLN A 521 -33.70 41.47 8.69
C GLN A 521 -34.24 40.05 8.95
N GLU A 522 -34.13 39.11 8.01
CA GLU A 522 -34.54 37.72 8.19
C GLU A 522 -33.37 36.73 8.33
N LEU A 523 -32.11 37.17 8.32
CA LEU A 523 -30.93 36.29 8.45
C LEU A 523 -30.43 36.10 9.89
N GLY A 524 -31.28 36.34 10.89
CA GLY A 524 -30.89 36.35 12.31
C GLY A 524 -30.81 34.98 12.97
N ASN A 525 -29.60 34.57 13.33
CA ASN A 525 -29.26 34.13 14.68
C ASN A 525 -27.84 34.59 15.03
#